data_AF-A0A258SSB0-F1
#
_entry.id   AF-A0A258SSB0-F1
#
_cell.length_a   1.000
_cell.length_b   1.000
_cell.length_c   1.000
_cell.angle_alpha   90.00
_cell.angle_beta   90.00
_cell.angle_gamma   90.00
#
_symmetry.space_group_name_H-M   'P 1'
#
loop_
_entity.id
_entity.type
_entity.pdbx_description
1 polymer ?
#
loop_
_entity_poly.entity_id
_entity_poly.type
_entity_poly.pdbx_seq_one_letter_code
_entity_poly.pdbx_strand_id
1 'polypeptide(L)'
;MIGRLHGTLLEKTPPLVLIDCNGVGYECEVPMSTFYNLPAIGEKVVMLTHFVVREDAQLLYGFGTNQERATFRQLLKVNGIGAKSALSILSGLSIDELVQAVALQETTML
;
A
#
# COMPACT_ATOMS: atom_id res chain seq x y z
N MET A 1 0.85 12.51 11.33
CA MET A 1 1.44 11.66 10.27
C MET A 1 1.66 10.27 10.85
N ILE A 2 1.04 9.23 10.28
CA ILE A 2 1.23 7.84 10.72
C ILE A 2 2.17 7.18 9.71
N GLY A 3 3.37 6.80 10.16
CA GLY A 3 4.44 6.27 9.29
C GLY A 3 4.66 4.75 9.37
N ARG A 4 4.14 4.11 10.42
CA ARG A 4 4.27 2.68 10.68
C ARG A 4 3.19 2.25 11.67
N LEU A 5 2.64 1.06 11.46
CA LEU A 5 1.82 0.34 12.42
C LEU A 5 2.54 -0.94 12.86
N HIS A 6 2.37 -1.31 14.12
CA HIS A 6 2.86 -2.56 14.67
C HIS A 6 1.78 -3.10 15.59
N GLY A 7 1.23 -4.25 15.23
CA GLY A 7 -0.01 -4.71 15.82
C GLY A 7 -0.34 -6.15 15.48
N THR A 8 -1.59 -6.55 15.74
CA THR A 8 -2.13 -7.86 15.37
C THR A 8 -3.03 -7.72 14.15
N LEU A 9 -2.87 -8.58 13.14
CA LEU A 9 -3.74 -8.61 11.97
C LEU A 9 -5.10 -9.22 12.34
N LEU A 10 -6.17 -8.44 12.30
CA LEU A 10 -7.52 -8.90 12.67
C LEU A 10 -8.33 -9.37 11.46
N GLU A 11 -8.24 -8.67 10.34
CA GLU A 11 -9.06 -8.96 9.16
C GLU A 11 -8.28 -8.77 7.85
N LYS A 12 -8.66 -9.54 6.83
CA LYS A 12 -8.10 -9.54 5.48
C LYS A 12 -9.24 -9.52 4.45
N THR A 13 -9.56 -8.35 3.90
CA THR A 13 -10.65 -8.16 2.92
C THR A 13 -10.13 -7.32 1.74
N PRO A 14 -9.55 -7.92 0.69
CA PRO A 14 -8.79 -7.19 -0.32
C PRO A 14 -9.58 -6.01 -0.93
N PRO A 15 -8.96 -4.81 -1.08
CA PRO A 15 -7.57 -4.48 -0.74
C PRO A 15 -7.37 -4.01 0.71
N LEU A 16 -8.39 -4.09 1.56
CA LEU A 16 -8.40 -3.62 2.94
C LEU A 16 -7.85 -4.67 3.93
N VAL A 17 -7.16 -4.19 4.96
CA VAL A 17 -6.78 -4.99 6.13
C VAL A 17 -7.01 -4.20 7.42
N LEU A 18 -7.31 -4.91 8.51
CA LEU A 18 -7.51 -4.32 9.83
C LEU A 18 -6.38 -4.74 10.77
N ILE A 19 -5.68 -3.76 11.34
CA ILE A 19 -4.59 -3.99 12.30
C ILE A 19 -4.98 -3.43 13.66
N ASP A 20 -5.02 -4.27 14.67
CA ASP A 20 -5.14 -3.84 16.07
C ASP A 20 -3.78 -3.34 16.59
N CYS A 21 -3.75 -2.07 16.99
CA CYS A 21 -2.63 -1.46 17.67
C CYS A 21 -3.02 -1.14 19.12
N ASN A 22 -2.99 -2.15 19.99
CA ASN A 22 -3.32 -2.05 21.42
C ASN A 22 -4.76 -1.57 21.67
N GLY A 23 -5.74 -2.17 20.99
CA GLY A 23 -7.16 -1.85 21.15
C GLY A 23 -7.69 -0.79 20.18
N VAL A 24 -6.83 -0.23 19.31
CA VAL A 24 -7.24 0.68 18.23
C VAL A 24 -7.08 -0.03 16.89
N GLY A 25 -8.21 -0.26 16.21
CA GLY A 25 -8.23 -0.84 14.86
C GLY A 25 -7.92 0.21 13.81
N TYR A 26 -6.86 -0.03 13.02
CA TYR A 26 -6.53 0.77 11.85
C TYR A 26 -6.84 -0.01 10.57
N GLU A 27 -7.73 0.56 9.76
CA GLU A 27 -7.96 0.09 8.41
C GLU A 27 -6.86 0.62 7.48
N CYS A 28 -6.29 -0.24 6.64
CA CYS A 28 -5.27 0.11 5.66
C CYS A 28 -5.61 -0.52 4.30
N GLU A 29 -5.61 0.28 3.24
CA GLU A 29 -5.61 -0.24 1.87
C GLU A 29 -4.18 -0.64 1.48
N VAL A 30 -3.99 -1.85 0.95
CA VAL A 30 -2.68 -2.38 0.58
C VAL A 30 -2.66 -2.85 -0.89
N PRO A 31 -1.50 -2.81 -1.58
CA PRO A 31 -1.35 -3.50 -2.87
C PRO A 31 -1.56 -5.01 -2.70
N MET A 32 -2.05 -5.69 -3.74
CA MET A 32 -2.26 -7.16 -3.69
C MET A 32 -0.95 -7.92 -3.45
N SER A 33 0.16 -7.42 -3.99
CA SER A 33 1.51 -7.94 -3.74
C SER A 33 1.87 -7.94 -2.26
N THR A 34 1.58 -6.85 -1.53
CA THR A 34 1.70 -6.81 -0.07
C THR A 34 0.68 -7.75 0.58
N PHE A 35 -0.59 -7.73 0.14
CA PHE A 35 -1.68 -8.51 0.74
C PHE A 35 -1.38 -10.02 0.79
N TYR A 36 -0.85 -10.58 -0.29
CA TYR A 36 -0.51 -12.00 -0.38
C TYR A 36 0.63 -12.40 0.55
N ASN A 37 1.51 -11.46 0.88
CA ASN A 37 2.64 -11.69 1.80
C ASN A 37 2.30 -11.43 3.27
N LEU A 38 1.08 -11.01 3.59
CA LEU A 38 0.67 -10.77 4.97
C LEU A 38 0.55 -12.07 5.76
N PRO A 39 0.86 -12.03 7.07
CA PRO A 39 0.74 -13.18 7.95
C PRO A 39 -0.73 -13.64 8.10
N ALA A 40 -0.93 -14.71 8.88
CA ALA A 40 -2.27 -15.19 9.19
C ALA A 40 -3.02 -14.21 10.11
N ILE A 41 -4.36 -14.27 10.09
CA ILE A 41 -5.19 -13.53 11.06
C ILE A 41 -4.84 -14.01 12.48
N GLY A 42 -4.70 -13.07 13.40
CA GLY A 42 -4.28 -13.29 14.79
C GLY A 42 -2.77 -13.15 15.02
N GLU A 43 -1.96 -13.04 13.96
CA GLU A 43 -0.51 -12.88 14.07
C GLU A 43 -0.05 -11.42 14.10
N LYS A 44 1.18 -11.22 14.57
CA LYS A 44 1.81 -9.90 14.59
C LYS A 44 2.23 -9.46 13.20
N VAL A 45 1.97 -8.20 12.90
CA VAL A 45 2.36 -7.57 11.64
C VAL A 45 2.99 -6.20 11.89
N VAL A 46 4.00 -5.88 11.09
CA VAL A 46 4.56 -4.55 10.97
C VAL A 46 4.22 -4.04 9.57
N MET A 47 3.59 -2.88 9.49
CA MET A 47 3.17 -2.29 8.24
C MET A 47 3.71 -0.87 8.12
N LEU A 48 4.34 -0.56 7.00
CA LEU A 48 4.73 0.81 6.69
C LEU A 48 3.55 1.53 6.07
N THR A 49 3.32 2.77 6.48
CA THR A 49 2.12 3.49 6.04
C THR A 49 2.44 4.78 5.29
N HIS A 50 1.53 5.16 4.41
CA HIS A 50 1.39 6.51 3.88
C HIS A 50 0.00 7.03 4.26
N PHE A 51 -0.02 8.09 5.05
CA PHE A 51 -1.24 8.70 5.58
C PHE A 51 -1.66 9.88 4.70
N VAL A 52 -2.87 9.83 4.17
CA VAL A 52 -3.45 10.86 3.31
C VAL A 52 -4.60 11.52 4.04
N VAL A 53 -4.58 12.84 4.11
CA VAL A 53 -5.68 13.66 4.64
C VAL A 53 -6.29 14.41 3.48
N ARG A 54 -7.60 14.25 3.32
CA ARG A 54 -8.46 15.02 2.41
C ARG A 54 -9.47 15.79 3.26
N GLU A 55 -10.26 16.63 2.62
CA GLU A 55 -11.31 17.41 3.30
C GLU A 55 -12.40 16.52 3.90
N ASP A 56 -12.66 15.35 3.30
CA ASP A 56 -13.74 14.42 3.62
C ASP A 56 -13.25 13.08 4.21
N ALA A 57 -11.94 12.82 4.22
CA ALA A 57 -11.41 11.50 4.56
C ALA A 57 -9.99 11.54 5.13
N GLN A 58 -9.71 10.57 6.00
CA GLN A 58 -8.37 10.23 6.47
C GLN A 58 -8.08 8.78 6.08
N LEU A 59 -7.12 8.58 5.19
CA LEU A 59 -6.85 7.29 4.56
C LEU A 59 -5.46 6.80 4.92
N LEU A 60 -5.32 5.50 5.16
CA LEU A 60 -4.04 4.83 5.34
C LEU A 60 -3.80 3.84 4.22
N TYR A 61 -2.65 4.00 3.58
CA TYR A 61 -2.12 3.04 2.61
C TYR A 61 -0.96 2.27 3.23
N GLY A 62 -1.01 0.95 3.18
CA GLY A 62 -0.04 0.06 3.82
C GLY A 62 0.88 -0.66 2.84
N PHE A 63 2.11 -0.92 3.26
CA PHE A 63 3.16 -1.55 2.45
C PHE A 63 4.01 -2.48 3.31
N GLY A 64 4.42 -3.61 2.75
CA GLY A 64 5.31 -4.58 3.42
C GLY A 64 6.76 -4.08 3.49
N THR A 65 7.18 -3.26 2.52
CA THR A 65 8.56 -2.81 2.37
C THR A 65 8.68 -1.29 2.18
N ASN A 66 9.86 -0.75 2.48
CA ASN A 66 10.13 0.68 2.24
C ASN A 66 10.12 1.01 0.75
N GLN A 67 10.54 0.07 -0.10
CA GLN A 67 10.62 0.26 -1.54
C GLN A 67 9.22 0.41 -2.14
N GLU A 68 8.27 -0.47 -1.80
CA GLU A 68 6.87 -0.34 -2.22
C GLU A 68 6.28 1.02 -1.82
N ARG A 69 6.48 1.43 -0.56
CA ARG A 69 6.00 2.73 -0.08
C ARG A 69 6.65 3.91 -0.81
N ALA A 70 7.95 3.82 -1.09
CA ALA A 70 8.66 4.86 -1.82
C ALA A 70 8.14 4.98 -3.25
N THR A 71 7.97 3.86 -3.94
CA THR A 71 7.41 3.78 -5.30
C THR A 71 5.99 4.36 -5.33
N PHE A 72 5.12 3.96 -4.40
CA PHE A 72 3.78 4.53 -4.27
C PHE A 72 3.81 6.07 -4.17
N ARG A 73 4.68 6.61 -3.31
CA ARG A 73 4.82 8.07 -3.14
C ARG A 73 5.37 8.77 -4.39
N GLN A 74 6.18 8.10 -5.21
CA GLN A 74 6.61 8.67 -6.49
C GLN A 74 5.47 8.64 -7.51
N LEU A 75 4.71 7.54 -7.58
CA LEU A 75 3.53 7.43 -8.44
C LEU A 75 2.52 8.55 -8.16
N LEU A 76 2.28 8.89 -6.90
CA LEU A 76 1.39 10.00 -6.53
C LEU A 76 1.84 11.39 -7.03
N LYS A 77 3.11 11.56 -7.41
CA LYS A 77 3.61 12.83 -7.97
C LYS A 77 3.35 12.97 -9.46
N VAL A 78 2.96 11.88 -10.13
CA VAL A 78 2.68 11.88 -11.56
C VAL A 78 1.27 12.43 -11.78
N ASN A 79 1.14 13.43 -12.65
CA ASN A 79 -0.15 14.01 -12.99
C ASN A 79 -1.11 12.94 -13.51
N GLY A 80 -2.31 12.88 -12.93
CA GLY A 80 -3.34 11.90 -13.29
C GLY A 80 -3.25 10.56 -12.53
N ILE A 81 -2.19 10.31 -11.74
CA ILE A 81 -2.10 9.10 -10.92
C ILE A 81 -2.59 9.36 -9.50
N GLY A 82 -3.77 8.83 -9.18
CA GLY A 82 -4.32 8.80 -7.83
C GLY A 82 -3.88 7.57 -7.03
N ALA A 83 -4.15 7.57 -5.72
CA ALA A 83 -3.79 6.47 -4.83
C ALA A 83 -4.32 5.10 -5.27
N LYS A 84 -5.58 5.03 -5.72
CA LYS A 84 -6.16 3.77 -6.21
C LYS A 84 -5.39 3.22 -7.41
N SER A 85 -5.09 4.06 -8.40
CA SER A 85 -4.29 3.67 -9.57
C SER A 85 -2.87 3.25 -9.17
N ALA A 86 -2.25 3.98 -8.24
CA ALA A 86 -0.92 3.62 -7.73
C ALA A 86 -0.90 2.26 -7.01
N LEU A 87 -1.94 1.92 -6.23
CA LEU A 87 -2.10 0.58 -5.65
C LEU A 87 -2.28 -0.50 -6.72
N SER A 88 -3.06 -0.22 -7.77
CA SER A 88 -3.26 -1.16 -8.89
C SER A 88 -1.96 -1.44 -9.64
N ILE A 89 -1.15 -0.40 -9.93
CA ILE A 89 0.17 -0.55 -10.56
C ILE A 89 1.07 -1.46 -9.72
N LEU A 90 1.15 -1.21 -8.40
CA LEU A 90 1.94 -2.03 -7.48
C LEU A 90 1.38 -3.45 -7.25
N SER A 91 0.15 -3.71 -7.70
CA SER A 91 -0.49 -5.03 -7.61
C SER A 91 -0.26 -5.87 -8.87
N GLY A 92 -0.06 -5.22 -10.02
CA GLY A 92 0.13 -5.88 -11.32
C GLY A 92 1.58 -6.04 -11.74
N LEU A 93 2.48 -5.17 -11.26
CA LEU A 93 3.90 -5.18 -11.61
C LEU A 93 4.76 -5.24 -10.35
N SER A 94 5.83 -6.03 -10.41
CA SER A 94 6.96 -5.86 -9.50
C SER A 94 7.60 -4.47 -9.68
N ILE A 95 8.33 -4.02 -8.67
CA ILE A 95 8.98 -2.69 -8.73
C ILE A 95 10.01 -2.65 -9.86
N ASP A 96 10.73 -3.74 -10.11
CA ASP A 96 11.72 -3.83 -11.18
C ASP A 96 11.06 -3.77 -12.56
N GLU A 97 9.93 -4.46 -12.75
CA GLU A 97 9.13 -4.38 -13.98
C GLU A 97 8.58 -2.97 -14.21
N LEU A 98 8.16 -2.27 -13.15
CA LEU A 98 7.73 -0.88 -13.26
C LEU A 98 8.86 0.04 -13.70
N VAL A 99 10.05 -0.11 -13.10
CA VAL A 99 11.23 0.68 -13.50
C VAL A 99 11.58 0.42 -14.96
N GLN A 100 11.52 -0.85 -15.39
CA GLN A 100 11.79 -1.23 -16.76
C GLN A 100 10.73 -0.68 -17.73
N ALA A 101 9.43 -0.81 -17.42
CA ALA A 101 8.35 -0.29 -18.25
C ALA A 101 8.45 1.23 -18.45
N VAL A 102 8.81 1.96 -17.39
CA VAL A 102 9.08 3.41 -17.47
C VAL A 102 10.31 3.71 -18.32
N ALA A 103 11.41 2.96 -18.15
CA ALA A 103 12.64 3.15 -18.92
C ALA A 103 12.46 2.86 -20.41
N LEU A 104 11.61 1.89 -20.76
CA LEU A 104 11.31 1.48 -22.13
C LEU A 104 10.16 2.28 -22.77
N GLN A 105 9.52 3.19 -22.03
CA GLN A 105 8.32 3.93 -22.46
C GLN A 105 7.16 3.01 -22.92
N GLU A 106 7.06 1.82 -22.35
CA GLU A 106 6.02 0.84 -22.68
C GLU A 106 4.70 1.18 -21.98
N THR A 107 3.89 2.01 -22.65
CA THR A 107 2.58 2.45 -22.14
C THR A 107 1.54 1.34 -22.05
N THR A 108 1.73 0.19 -22.69
CA THR A 108 0.78 -0.94 -22.66
C THR A 108 0.79 -1.71 -21.33
N MET A 109 1.85 -1.58 -20.54
CA MET A 109 2.01 -2.26 -19.24
C MET A 109 1.56 -1.40 -18.04
N LEU A 110 1.26 -0.10 -18.25
CA LEU A 110 0.91 0.90 -17.24
C LEU A 110 -0.60 1.18 -17.23
#